data_AF-A0A6L8E978-F1
#
_entry.id   AF-A0A6L8E978-F1
#
_cell.length_a   1.000
_cell.length_b   1.000
_cell.length_c   1.000
_cell.angle_alpha   90.00
_cell.angle_beta   90.00
_cell.angle_gamma   90.00
#
_symmetry.space_group_name_H-M   'P 1'
#
loop_
_entity.id
_entity.type
_entity.pdbx_description
1 polymer ?
#
loop_
_entity_poly.entity_id
_entity_poly.type
_entity_poly.pdbx_seq_one_letter_code
_entity_poly.pdbx_strand_id
1 'polypeptide(L)'
;MGERDRWLPRHARDDPEAAQAIETLHGGIPPWLRGHLDDWLRQSAPVDRFGFWEGRPHLRLQAAFGTTLPIHVSGLDAEQALDVIDYLLAEGGVDPTDCEELEQLLSEGRSAWRATPHGLQRRVEATLQRGVARVVGAPGRPGRYLEDAWQKAWGRRPDASGAYRAAVQAVEASYQPIVSPRNKRTTLGGLIRDIEGAPTKFRVRFQGDGPEENVHRLVAMLRLLWRSQWDRHGIVDEDVPLHVSLDEARDAVALSASLVHLAQDGGFIAAGA
;
A
#
# COMPACT_ATOMS: atom_id res chain seq x y z
N MET A 1 -14.09 -5.73 23.86
CA MET A 1 -14.79 -4.47 24.19
C MET A 1 -16.23 -4.68 23.75
N GLY A 2 -17.16 -4.80 24.71
CA GLY A 2 -18.53 -5.20 24.43
C GLY A 2 -19.31 -4.10 23.71
N GLU A 3 -20.31 -4.49 22.95
CA GLU A 3 -21.20 -3.72 22.06
C GLU A 3 -21.97 -2.54 22.72
N ARG A 4 -21.71 -2.23 24.00
CA ARG A 4 -22.52 -1.32 24.84
C ARG A 4 -21.95 0.08 25.07
N ASP A 5 -20.77 0.42 24.55
CA ASP A 5 -20.18 1.79 24.68
C ASP A 5 -20.21 2.59 23.37
N ARG A 6 -21.02 2.17 22.40
CA ARG A 6 -21.08 2.84 21.10
C ARG A 6 -21.96 4.09 21.16
N TRP A 7 -21.34 5.27 21.05
CA TRP A 7 -22.11 6.50 20.88
C TRP A 7 -22.72 6.55 19.47
N LEU A 8 -24.04 6.69 19.40
CA LEU A 8 -24.79 6.99 18.18
C LEU A 8 -25.66 8.25 18.40
N PRO A 9 -25.80 9.13 17.41
CA PRO A 9 -26.77 10.22 17.41
C PRO A 9 -28.18 9.69 17.65
N ARG A 10 -29.02 10.50 18.30
CA ARG A 10 -30.37 10.08 18.72
C ARG A 10 -31.21 9.48 17.59
N HIS A 11 -31.13 10.01 16.37
CA HIS A 11 -31.88 9.52 15.22
C HIS A 11 -31.42 8.15 14.71
N ALA A 12 -30.18 7.75 15.02
CA ALA A 12 -29.56 6.51 14.54
C ALA A 12 -29.48 5.42 15.61
N ARG A 13 -30.00 5.66 16.82
CA ARG A 13 -29.99 4.66 17.90
C ARG A 13 -30.99 3.53 17.66
N ASP A 14 -32.11 3.87 17.03
CA ASP A 14 -33.22 2.94 16.78
C ASP A 14 -33.37 2.61 15.27
N ASP A 15 -32.46 3.12 14.43
CA ASP A 15 -32.44 2.92 12.98
C ASP A 15 -31.08 2.31 12.56
N PRO A 16 -31.04 0.99 12.28
CA PRO A 16 -29.83 0.31 11.86
C PRO A 16 -29.22 0.84 10.57
N GLU A 17 -30.03 1.34 9.63
CA GLU A 17 -29.54 1.92 8.38
C GLU A 17 -28.87 3.27 8.65
N ALA A 18 -29.47 4.10 9.50
CA ALA A 18 -28.86 5.36 9.92
C ALA A 18 -27.58 5.12 10.75
N ALA A 19 -27.55 4.10 11.61
CA ALA A 19 -26.34 3.69 12.32
C ALA A 19 -25.23 3.28 11.34
N GLN A 20 -25.54 2.45 10.36
CA GLN A 20 -24.59 2.00 9.35
C GLN A 20 -24.15 3.13 8.41
N ALA A 21 -25.02 4.08 8.09
CA ALA A 21 -24.69 5.26 7.30
C ALA A 21 -23.67 6.16 8.03
N ILE A 22 -23.83 6.35 9.34
CA ILE A 22 -22.81 6.98 10.20
C ILE A 22 -21.55 6.12 10.23
N GLU A 23 -21.70 4.80 10.16
CA GLU A 23 -20.67 3.76 10.03
C GLU A 23 -19.73 3.95 8.83
N THR A 24 -20.31 4.43 7.72
CA THR A 24 -19.73 4.26 6.40
C THR A 24 -18.59 5.25 6.14
N LEU A 25 -17.50 4.77 5.57
CA LEU A 25 -16.41 5.62 5.09
C LEU A 25 -16.76 6.18 3.71
N HIS A 26 -16.51 7.47 3.50
CA HIS A 26 -16.85 8.15 2.26
C HIS A 26 -15.71 8.05 1.24
N GLY A 27 -15.99 7.47 0.08
CA GLY A 27 -15.00 7.32 -1.01
C GLY A 27 -14.61 8.63 -1.70
N GLY A 28 -15.53 9.59 -1.77
CA GLY A 28 -15.27 10.95 -2.24
C GLY A 28 -15.07 11.94 -1.09
N ILE A 29 -15.24 13.24 -1.36
CA ILE A 29 -15.20 14.28 -0.33
C ILE A 29 -16.64 14.60 0.14
N PRO A 30 -17.01 14.32 1.39
CA PRO A 30 -18.29 14.74 1.93
C PRO A 30 -18.44 16.27 1.95
N PRO A 31 -19.66 16.83 1.82
CA PRO A 31 -19.88 18.27 1.81
C PRO A 31 -19.30 19.02 3.02
N TRP A 32 -19.35 18.41 4.22
CA TRP A 32 -18.81 19.00 5.45
C TRP A 32 -17.27 19.01 5.51
N LEU A 33 -16.61 18.13 4.76
CA LEU A 33 -15.16 18.05 4.70
C LEU A 33 -14.58 19.02 3.66
N ARG A 34 -15.38 19.41 2.65
CA ARG A 34 -14.90 20.18 1.50
C ARG A 34 -14.24 21.51 1.88
N GLY A 35 -14.89 22.32 2.73
CA GLY A 35 -14.37 23.61 3.15
C GLY A 35 -13.00 23.50 3.83
N HIS A 36 -12.85 22.51 4.73
CA HIS A 36 -11.60 22.25 5.43
C HIS A 36 -10.48 21.80 4.49
N LEU A 37 -10.79 20.97 3.48
CA LEU A 37 -9.80 20.56 2.48
C LEU A 37 -9.39 21.71 1.55
N ASP A 38 -10.32 22.59 1.19
CA ASP A 38 -10.00 23.80 0.42
C ASP A 38 -9.09 24.75 1.21
N ASP A 39 -9.31 24.88 2.52
CA ASP A 39 -8.45 25.68 3.41
C ASP A 39 -7.09 25.05 3.62
N TRP A 40 -7.01 23.72 3.77
CA TRP A 40 -5.75 22.98 3.83
C TRP A 40 -4.95 23.15 2.53
N LEU A 41 -5.57 22.96 1.37
CA LEU A 41 -4.93 23.14 0.05
C LEU A 41 -4.35 24.56 -0.13
N ARG A 42 -4.97 25.58 0.48
CA ARG A 42 -4.47 26.96 0.43
C ARG A 42 -3.24 27.19 1.30
N GLN A 43 -3.12 26.47 2.40
CA GLN A 43 -2.08 26.69 3.42
C GLN A 43 -0.85 25.82 3.17
N SER A 44 -1.07 24.57 2.77
CA SER A 44 -0.02 23.54 2.73
C SER A 44 0.57 23.32 1.33
N ALA A 45 0.01 23.93 0.29
CA ALA A 45 0.58 23.86 -1.05
C ALA A 45 1.91 24.66 -1.12
N PRO A 46 2.98 24.08 -1.71
CA PRO A 46 4.25 24.78 -1.87
C PRO A 46 4.10 26.15 -2.54
N VAL A 47 4.83 27.16 -2.06
CA VAL A 47 4.70 28.57 -2.50
C VAL A 47 4.97 28.75 -4.00
N ASP A 48 5.80 27.92 -4.60
CA ASP A 48 6.05 27.90 -6.06
C ASP A 48 4.86 27.34 -6.84
N ARG A 49 4.07 26.46 -6.21
CA ARG A 49 2.89 25.80 -6.76
C ARG A 49 1.59 26.52 -6.41
N PHE A 50 1.60 27.50 -5.52
CA PHE A 50 0.40 28.23 -5.11
C PHE A 50 0.47 29.71 -5.46
N GLY A 51 -0.63 30.29 -5.95
CA GLY A 51 -0.68 31.70 -6.26
C GLY A 51 -2.09 32.28 -6.25
N PHE A 52 -2.16 33.59 -6.47
CA PHE A 52 -3.41 34.31 -6.67
C PHE A 52 -3.48 34.84 -8.10
N TRP A 53 -4.54 34.51 -8.82
CA TRP A 53 -4.85 35.04 -10.15
C TRP A 53 -6.28 35.57 -10.12
N GLU A 54 -6.45 36.83 -10.50
CA GLU A 54 -7.74 37.56 -10.40
C GLU A 54 -8.39 37.50 -9.01
N GLY A 55 -7.58 37.55 -7.95
CA GLY A 55 -8.07 37.50 -6.56
C GLY A 55 -8.57 36.13 -6.11
N ARG A 56 -8.37 35.08 -6.90
CA ARG A 56 -8.74 33.70 -6.57
C ARG A 56 -7.48 32.84 -6.36
N PRO A 57 -7.50 31.90 -5.39
CA PRO A 57 -6.41 30.94 -5.25
C PRO A 57 -6.35 30.02 -6.46
N HIS A 58 -5.14 29.79 -6.97
CA HIS A 58 -4.88 28.80 -8.01
C HIS A 58 -3.64 27.97 -7.70
N LEU A 59 -3.69 26.71 -8.13
CA LEU A 59 -2.55 25.81 -8.14
C LEU A 59 -1.84 25.91 -9.49
N ARG A 60 -0.52 26.00 -9.47
CA ARG A 60 0.37 25.96 -10.64
C ARG A 60 0.86 24.54 -10.80
N LEU A 61 0.25 23.81 -11.73
CA LEU A 61 0.78 22.53 -12.18
C LEU A 61 1.64 22.76 -13.43
N GLN A 62 2.88 22.28 -13.42
CA GLN A 62 3.68 22.19 -14.64
C GLN A 62 3.09 21.07 -15.50
N ALA A 63 2.52 21.45 -16.64
CA ALA A 63 2.17 20.47 -17.67
C ALA A 63 3.45 19.94 -18.33
N ALA A 64 3.38 18.73 -18.90
CA ALA A 64 4.50 18.04 -19.57
C ALA A 64 5.20 18.87 -20.68
N PHE A 65 4.60 19.96 -21.14
CA PHE A 65 5.13 20.88 -22.16
C PHE A 65 5.69 22.19 -21.59
N GLY A 66 5.99 22.25 -20.28
CA GLY A 66 6.59 23.42 -19.63
C GLY A 66 5.63 24.60 -19.44
N THR A 67 4.35 24.45 -19.81
CA THR A 67 3.32 25.46 -19.56
C THR A 67 2.78 25.26 -18.15
N THR A 68 2.72 26.36 -17.38
CA THR A 68 2.06 26.37 -16.07
C THR A 68 0.62 26.80 -16.27
N LEU A 69 -0.33 25.93 -15.96
CA LEU A 69 -1.76 26.27 -16.01
C LEU A 69 -2.26 26.59 -14.60
N PRO A 70 -2.94 27.74 -14.39
CA PRO A 70 -3.59 28.03 -13.13
C PRO A 70 -4.85 27.16 -12.99
N ILE A 71 -4.93 26.39 -11.91
CA ILE A 71 -6.11 25.60 -11.56
C ILE A 71 -6.77 26.24 -10.35
N HIS A 72 -7.99 26.76 -10.52
CA HIS A 72 -8.74 27.32 -9.40
C HIS A 72 -9.18 26.20 -8.44
N VAL A 73 -8.68 26.23 -7.21
CA VAL A 73 -8.99 25.21 -6.18
C VAL A 73 -10.49 25.12 -5.93
N SER A 74 -11.18 26.27 -5.91
CA SER A 74 -12.63 26.36 -5.74
C SER A 74 -13.46 25.79 -6.91
N GLY A 75 -12.83 25.54 -8.06
CA GLY A 75 -13.49 24.98 -9.24
C GLY A 75 -13.33 23.48 -9.38
N LEU A 76 -12.52 22.84 -8.52
CA LEU A 76 -12.29 21.41 -8.56
C LEU A 76 -13.50 20.66 -8.02
N ASP A 77 -13.95 19.63 -8.72
CA ASP A 77 -14.87 18.66 -8.14
C ASP A 77 -14.18 17.85 -7.03
N ALA A 78 -14.95 16.96 -6.37
CA ALA A 78 -14.43 16.16 -5.27
C ALA A 78 -13.31 15.20 -5.68
N GLU A 79 -13.39 14.58 -6.86
CA GLU A 79 -12.40 13.62 -7.33
C GLU A 79 -11.11 14.33 -7.78
N GLN A 80 -11.25 15.46 -8.45
CA GLN A 80 -10.13 16.30 -8.86
C GLN A 80 -9.38 16.88 -7.65
N ALA A 81 -10.11 17.30 -6.60
CA ALA A 81 -9.48 17.75 -5.37
C ALA A 81 -8.68 16.63 -4.70
N LEU A 82 -9.19 15.40 -4.63
CA LEU A 82 -8.43 14.25 -4.14
C LEU A 82 -7.20 13.96 -4.99
N ASP A 83 -7.30 14.07 -6.31
CA ASP A 83 -6.15 13.87 -7.22
C ASP A 83 -5.06 14.93 -7.02
N VAL A 84 -5.44 16.18 -6.78
CA VAL A 84 -4.49 17.26 -6.46
C VAL A 84 -3.82 17.02 -5.10
N ILE A 85 -4.60 16.64 -4.08
CA ILE A 85 -4.06 16.29 -2.75
C ILE A 85 -3.07 15.13 -2.87
N ASP A 86 -3.45 14.05 -3.56
CA ASP A 86 -2.60 12.89 -3.79
C ASP A 86 -1.27 13.27 -4.47
N TYR A 87 -1.35 14.08 -5.54
CA TYR A 87 -0.18 14.58 -6.25
C TYR A 87 0.75 15.42 -5.35
N LEU A 88 0.20 16.36 -4.57
CA LEU A 88 1.00 17.22 -3.69
C LEU A 88 1.75 16.41 -2.63
N LEU A 89 1.07 15.41 -2.04
CA LEU A 89 1.68 14.49 -1.08
C LEU A 89 2.77 13.64 -1.73
N ALA A 90 2.51 13.05 -2.90
CA ALA A 90 3.44 12.16 -3.59
C ALA A 90 4.73 12.85 -4.06
N GLU A 91 4.65 14.14 -4.39
CA GLU A 91 5.81 14.95 -4.81
C GLU A 91 6.72 15.36 -3.64
N GLY A 92 6.30 15.15 -2.39
CA GLY A 92 7.11 15.40 -1.20
C GLY A 92 7.32 16.88 -0.87
N GLY A 93 6.45 17.76 -1.39
CA GLY A 93 6.51 19.20 -1.13
C GLY A 93 5.71 19.68 0.09
N VAL A 94 4.87 18.81 0.65
CA VAL A 94 4.01 19.09 1.81
C VAL A 94 4.80 18.86 3.10
N ASP A 95 4.71 19.79 4.06
CA ASP A 95 5.37 19.63 5.37
C ASP A 95 4.80 18.41 6.12
N PRO A 96 5.61 17.66 6.89
CA PRO A 96 5.10 16.56 7.70
C PRO A 96 3.94 16.96 8.63
N THR A 97 3.97 18.17 9.19
CA THR A 97 2.91 18.71 10.06
C THR A 97 1.60 18.90 9.29
N ASP A 98 1.69 19.46 8.08
CA ASP A 98 0.53 19.63 7.19
C ASP A 98 -0.07 18.28 6.78
N CYS A 99 0.78 17.26 6.57
CA CYS A 99 0.34 15.90 6.25
C CYS A 99 -0.39 15.25 7.43
N GLU A 100 0.10 15.44 8.65
CA GLU A 100 -0.58 14.98 9.87
C GLU A 100 -1.92 15.69 10.09
N GLU A 101 -1.99 17.00 9.86
CA GLU A 101 -3.24 17.77 9.91
C GLU A 101 -4.24 17.25 8.88
N LEU A 102 -3.81 17.01 7.64
CA LEU A 102 -4.67 16.42 6.61
C LEU A 102 -5.20 15.04 7.03
N GLU A 103 -4.35 14.17 7.58
CA GLU A 103 -4.80 12.87 8.05
C GLU A 103 -5.85 13.00 9.14
N GLN A 104 -5.69 13.95 10.06
CA GLN A 104 -6.69 14.23 11.09
C GLN A 104 -8.01 14.69 10.47
N LEU A 105 -7.98 15.65 9.53
CA LEU A 105 -9.17 16.12 8.82
C LEU A 105 -9.89 14.98 8.08
N LEU A 106 -9.14 14.14 7.34
CA LEU A 106 -9.68 13.00 6.62
C LEU A 106 -10.29 11.96 7.58
N SER A 107 -9.65 11.72 8.73
CA SER A 107 -10.13 10.78 9.74
C SER A 107 -11.42 11.27 10.41
N GLU A 108 -11.44 12.51 10.90
CA GLU A 108 -12.60 13.14 11.52
C GLU A 108 -13.77 13.31 10.53
N GLY A 109 -13.45 13.62 9.27
CA GLY A 109 -14.39 13.68 8.17
C GLY A 109 -14.90 12.32 7.68
N ARG A 110 -14.46 11.21 8.28
CA ARG A 110 -14.81 9.82 7.89
C ARG A 110 -14.50 9.49 6.44
N SER A 111 -13.41 10.05 5.92
CA SER A 111 -12.93 9.74 4.58
C SER A 111 -12.43 8.30 4.52
N ALA A 112 -12.73 7.61 3.42
CA ALA A 112 -12.13 6.33 3.08
C ALA A 112 -10.64 6.47 2.71
N TRP A 113 -10.14 7.69 2.56
CA TRP A 113 -8.75 8.00 2.32
C TRP A 113 -8.02 8.38 3.61
N ARG A 114 -6.75 8.05 3.65
CA ARG A 114 -5.78 8.50 4.64
C ARG A 114 -4.61 9.20 3.94
N ALA A 115 -4.08 10.25 4.55
CA ALA A 115 -2.91 10.93 4.05
C ALA A 115 -1.63 10.23 4.51
N THR A 116 -0.64 10.19 3.62
CA THR A 116 0.72 9.73 3.91
C THR A 116 1.72 10.65 3.21
N PRO A 117 3.00 10.66 3.63
CA PRO A 117 4.06 11.39 2.92
C PRO A 117 4.30 10.96 1.47
N HIS A 118 3.58 9.96 0.96
CA HIS A 118 3.75 9.38 -0.36
C HIS A 118 2.47 9.40 -1.20
N GLY A 119 1.41 10.07 -0.73
CA GLY A 119 0.11 10.10 -1.40
C GLY A 119 -1.05 9.69 -0.50
N LEU A 120 -2.25 9.70 -1.08
CA LEU A 120 -3.47 9.20 -0.45
C LEU A 120 -3.54 7.67 -0.58
N GLN A 121 -3.90 7.02 0.52
CA GLN A 121 -4.17 5.59 0.56
C GLN A 121 -5.59 5.32 1.02
N ARG A 122 -6.19 4.24 0.53
CA ARG A 122 -7.42 3.70 1.11
C ARG A 122 -7.15 3.25 2.54
N ARG A 123 -8.09 3.55 3.45
CA ARG A 123 -8.13 2.97 4.78
C ARG A 123 -8.40 1.47 4.66
N VAL A 124 -7.60 0.70 5.37
CA VAL A 124 -7.66 -0.76 5.38
C VAL A 124 -7.82 -1.22 6.82
N GLU A 125 -8.24 -2.47 7.02
CA GLU A 125 -8.36 -3.02 8.37
C GLU A 125 -7.02 -2.93 9.12
N ALA A 126 -7.09 -2.55 10.40
CA ALA A 126 -5.93 -2.13 11.16
C ALA A 126 -4.93 -3.26 11.44
N THR A 127 -5.37 -4.52 11.50
CA THR A 127 -4.51 -5.70 11.66
C THR A 127 -3.65 -5.92 10.43
N LEU A 128 -4.23 -5.85 9.23
CA LEU A 128 -3.46 -5.93 7.98
C LEU A 128 -2.44 -4.78 7.89
N GLN A 129 -2.88 -3.55 8.15
CA GLN A 129 -2.01 -2.37 8.11
C GLN A 129 -0.84 -2.48 9.10
N ARG A 130 -1.10 -2.91 10.34
CA ARG A 130 -0.04 -3.11 11.36
C ARG A 130 0.93 -4.23 10.97
N GLY A 131 0.42 -5.32 10.38
CA GLY A 131 1.25 -6.43 9.91
C GLY A 131 2.27 -5.98 8.87
N VAL A 132 1.83 -5.20 7.88
CA VAL A 132 2.71 -4.62 6.85
C VAL A 132 3.66 -3.58 7.44
N ALA A 133 3.16 -2.68 8.28
CA ALA A 133 3.98 -1.62 8.90
C ALA A 133 5.16 -2.18 9.72
N ARG A 134 5.00 -3.35 10.36
CA ARG A 134 6.08 -4.01 11.10
C ARG A 134 7.25 -4.41 10.20
N VAL A 135 6.96 -4.86 8.97
CA VAL A 135 7.98 -5.22 7.98
C VAL A 135 8.62 -3.99 7.35
N VAL A 136 7.80 -2.97 7.06
CA VAL A 136 8.25 -1.69 6.47
C VAL A 136 9.20 -0.96 7.42
N GLY A 137 8.92 -1.00 8.73
CA GLY A 137 9.76 -0.37 9.75
C GLY A 137 11.13 -1.02 9.95
N ALA A 138 11.36 -2.23 9.42
CA ALA A 138 12.66 -2.88 9.48
C ALA A 138 13.62 -2.25 8.45
N PRO A 139 14.90 -2.00 8.82
CA PRO A 139 15.86 -1.41 7.90
C PRO A 139 16.15 -2.34 6.72
N GLY A 140 16.26 -1.77 5.52
CA GLY A 140 16.71 -2.47 4.31
C GLY A 140 15.76 -2.32 3.12
N ARG A 141 16.09 -3.03 2.04
CA ARG A 141 15.28 -3.03 0.81
C ARG A 141 13.93 -3.73 0.92
N PRO A 142 13.76 -4.83 1.69
CA PRO A 142 12.47 -5.51 1.78
C PRO A 142 11.32 -4.60 2.21
N GLY A 143 11.53 -3.80 3.26
CA GLY A 143 10.53 -2.87 3.76
C GLY A 143 10.12 -1.82 2.71
N ARG A 144 11.11 -1.26 1.98
CA ARG A 144 10.85 -0.30 0.89
C ARG A 144 10.06 -0.90 -0.27
N TYR A 145 10.38 -2.13 -0.68
CA TYR A 145 9.61 -2.81 -1.72
C TYR A 145 8.18 -3.11 -1.26
N LEU A 146 7.98 -3.46 0.02
CA LEU A 146 6.65 -3.71 0.55
C LEU A 146 5.83 -2.43 0.72
N GLU A 147 6.47 -1.33 1.12
CA GLU A 147 5.86 0.01 1.13
C GLU A 147 5.41 0.42 -0.27
N ASP A 148 6.29 0.28 -1.26
CA ASP A 148 5.96 0.54 -2.67
C ASP A 148 4.81 -0.35 -3.17
N ALA A 149 4.81 -1.64 -2.82
CA ALA A 149 3.73 -2.55 -3.15
C ALA A 149 2.39 -2.13 -2.53
N TRP A 150 2.42 -1.70 -1.27
CA TRP A 150 1.25 -1.19 -0.56
C TRP A 150 0.70 0.09 -1.19
N GLN A 151 1.57 1.06 -1.52
CA GLN A 151 1.16 2.27 -2.22
C GLN A 151 0.50 1.97 -3.56
N LYS A 152 1.05 1.03 -4.33
CA LYS A 152 0.47 0.65 -5.62
C LYS A 152 -0.86 -0.13 -5.48
N ALA A 153 -1.09 -0.86 -4.38
CA ALA A 153 -2.31 -1.64 -4.18
C ALA A 153 -3.47 -0.86 -3.53
N TRP A 154 -3.16 0.11 -2.67
CA TRP A 154 -4.16 0.90 -1.93
C TRP A 154 -4.09 2.41 -2.19
N GLY A 155 -3.16 2.88 -3.01
CA GLY A 155 -3.05 4.28 -3.40
C GLY A 155 -4.25 4.78 -4.21
N ARG A 156 -4.33 6.09 -4.39
CA ARG A 156 -5.40 6.77 -5.13
C ARG A 156 -5.62 6.22 -6.53
N ARG A 157 -4.52 5.92 -7.23
CA ARG A 157 -4.48 5.31 -8.56
C ARG A 157 -3.75 3.97 -8.46
N PRO A 158 -4.47 2.86 -8.19
CA PRO A 158 -3.84 1.57 -7.99
C PRO A 158 -3.20 1.03 -9.28
N ASP A 159 -2.05 0.39 -9.12
CA ASP A 159 -1.28 -0.32 -10.14
C ASP A 159 -1.11 -1.77 -9.68
N ALA A 160 -2.04 -2.64 -10.05
CA ALA A 160 -2.07 -4.04 -9.60
C ALA A 160 -0.79 -4.80 -10.01
N SER A 161 -0.40 -4.66 -11.27
CA SER A 161 0.82 -5.22 -11.85
C SER A 161 2.08 -4.78 -11.12
N GLY A 162 2.22 -3.47 -10.87
CA GLY A 162 3.35 -2.93 -10.13
C GLY A 162 3.34 -3.33 -8.66
N ALA A 163 2.17 -3.37 -8.01
CA ALA A 163 2.03 -3.81 -6.63
C ALA A 163 2.49 -5.26 -6.46
N TYR A 164 2.02 -6.16 -7.31
CA TYR A 164 2.44 -7.56 -7.27
C TYR A 164 3.95 -7.69 -7.50
N ARG A 165 4.49 -7.00 -8.50
CA ARG A 165 5.93 -7.02 -8.81
C ARG A 165 6.76 -6.56 -7.61
N ALA A 166 6.38 -5.46 -6.96
CA ALA A 166 7.06 -4.95 -5.78
C ALA A 166 6.93 -5.91 -4.58
N ALA A 167 5.77 -6.55 -4.39
CA ALA A 167 5.56 -7.56 -3.36
C ALA A 167 6.51 -8.77 -3.54
N VAL A 168 6.76 -9.20 -4.78
CA VAL A 168 7.74 -10.26 -5.06
C VAL A 168 9.17 -9.79 -4.78
N GLN A 169 9.52 -8.57 -5.17
CA GLN A 169 10.85 -8.00 -4.89
C GLN A 169 11.13 -7.92 -3.38
N ALA A 170 10.12 -7.65 -2.56
CA ALA A 170 10.24 -7.66 -1.10
C ALA A 170 10.64 -9.05 -0.58
N VAL A 171 10.02 -10.11 -1.10
CA VAL A 171 10.34 -11.51 -0.78
C VAL A 171 11.73 -11.87 -1.29
N GLU A 172 12.06 -11.59 -2.55
CA GLU A 172 13.38 -11.85 -3.10
C GLU A 172 14.49 -11.21 -2.25
N ALA A 173 14.34 -9.93 -1.91
CA ALA A 173 15.30 -9.19 -1.10
C ALA A 173 15.47 -9.74 0.33
N SER A 174 14.45 -10.43 0.86
CA SER A 174 14.47 -11.01 2.22
C SER A 174 15.10 -12.40 2.25
N TYR A 175 14.84 -13.22 1.23
CA TYR A 175 15.30 -14.60 1.17
C TYR A 175 16.66 -14.76 0.48
N GLN A 176 17.04 -13.85 -0.42
CA GLN A 176 18.35 -13.86 -1.10
C GLN A 176 19.55 -13.99 -0.15
N PRO A 177 19.68 -13.20 0.95
CA PRO A 177 20.82 -13.34 1.85
C PRO A 177 20.88 -14.69 2.58
N ILE A 178 19.75 -15.38 2.73
CA ILE A 178 19.65 -16.67 3.43
C ILE A 178 19.96 -17.83 2.46
N VAL A 179 19.36 -17.80 1.27
CA VAL A 179 19.38 -18.93 0.32
C VAL A 179 20.57 -18.86 -0.62
N SER A 180 20.82 -17.68 -1.20
CA SER A 180 21.81 -17.51 -2.27
C SER A 180 22.71 -16.29 -1.98
N PRO A 181 23.42 -16.24 -0.84
CA PRO A 181 24.17 -15.05 -0.40
C PRO A 181 25.24 -14.58 -1.40
N ARG A 182 25.76 -15.49 -2.23
CA ARG A 182 26.75 -15.20 -3.27
C ARG A 182 26.12 -14.74 -4.60
N ASN A 183 24.84 -15.03 -4.84
CA ASN A 183 24.14 -14.65 -6.06
C ASN A 183 23.17 -13.48 -5.80
N LYS A 184 23.67 -12.26 -5.99
CA LYS A 184 22.90 -11.02 -5.76
C LYS A 184 21.83 -10.73 -6.82
N ARG A 185 21.72 -11.57 -7.86
CA ARG A 185 20.75 -11.44 -8.96
C ARG A 185 19.77 -12.60 -9.02
N THR A 186 19.66 -13.37 -7.93
CA THR A 186 18.70 -14.48 -7.87
C THR A 186 17.27 -13.93 -7.90
N THR A 187 16.41 -14.59 -8.67
CA THR A 187 14.97 -14.31 -8.72
C THR A 187 14.23 -15.23 -7.78
N LEU A 188 12.93 -15.00 -7.56
CA LEU A 188 12.09 -15.88 -6.75
C LEU A 188 12.09 -17.32 -7.28
N GLY A 189 12.05 -17.50 -8.60
CA GLY A 189 12.19 -18.81 -9.23
C GLY A 189 13.57 -19.46 -8.99
N GLY A 190 14.63 -18.65 -8.93
CA GLY A 190 15.97 -19.10 -8.55
C GLY A 190 16.04 -19.55 -7.09
N LEU A 191 15.49 -18.76 -6.17
CA LEU A 191 15.40 -19.09 -4.74
C LEU A 191 14.64 -20.40 -4.51
N ILE A 192 13.47 -20.56 -5.16
CA ILE A 192 12.68 -21.78 -5.10
C ILE A 192 13.54 -22.98 -5.52
N ARG A 193 14.20 -22.91 -6.67
CA ARG A 193 15.07 -23.97 -7.18
C ARG A 193 16.21 -24.30 -6.22
N ASP A 194 16.86 -23.29 -5.66
CA ASP A 194 18.00 -23.46 -4.75
C ASP A 194 17.57 -24.13 -3.43
N ILE A 195 16.40 -23.77 -2.88
CA ILE A 195 15.84 -24.40 -1.67
C ILE A 195 15.51 -25.88 -1.95
N GLU A 196 14.85 -26.16 -3.06
CA GLU A 196 14.43 -27.53 -3.41
C GLU A 196 15.58 -28.46 -3.78
N GLY A 197 16.66 -27.91 -4.34
CA GLY A 197 17.86 -28.69 -4.64
C GLY A 197 18.59 -29.15 -3.37
N ALA A 198 18.36 -28.52 -2.22
CA ALA A 198 19.01 -28.85 -0.97
C ALA A 198 18.17 -28.45 0.27
N PRO A 199 16.98 -29.03 0.48
CA PRO A 199 16.05 -28.61 1.52
C PRO A 199 16.62 -28.78 2.93
N THR A 200 17.50 -29.76 3.14
CA THR A 200 18.20 -30.02 4.39
C THR A 200 19.16 -28.90 4.82
N LYS A 201 19.53 -27.98 3.91
CA LYS A 201 20.32 -26.79 4.23
C LYS A 201 19.50 -25.66 4.84
N PHE A 202 18.19 -25.84 5.00
CA PHE A 202 17.30 -24.80 5.49
C PHE A 202 16.42 -25.35 6.60
N ARG A 203 15.92 -24.43 7.43
CA ARG A 203 15.00 -24.76 8.52
C ARG A 203 13.92 -23.69 8.62
N VAL A 204 12.67 -24.14 8.76
CA VAL A 204 11.55 -23.32 9.18
C VAL A 204 11.32 -23.54 10.68
N ARG A 205 10.99 -22.47 11.42
CA ARG A 205 10.79 -22.52 12.89
C ARG A 205 9.64 -23.43 13.30
N PHE A 206 8.59 -23.54 12.48
CA PHE A 206 7.45 -24.40 12.77
C PHE A 206 7.89 -25.86 12.97
N GLN A 207 7.29 -26.53 13.96
CA GLN A 207 7.66 -27.90 14.32
C GLN A 207 6.90 -28.99 13.55
N GLY A 208 5.91 -28.61 12.72
CA GLY A 208 4.90 -29.43 12.04
C GLY A 208 5.24 -30.90 11.71
N ASP A 209 5.24 -31.24 10.42
CA ASP A 209 5.34 -32.66 9.98
C ASP A 209 6.79 -33.12 9.78
N GLY A 210 7.75 -32.30 10.21
CA GLY A 210 9.19 -32.55 10.10
C GLY A 210 9.95 -31.42 9.40
N PRO A 211 11.28 -31.31 9.60
CA PRO A 211 12.07 -30.17 9.10
C PRO A 211 11.98 -29.98 7.58
N GLU A 212 12.12 -31.05 6.80
CA GLU A 212 12.07 -30.99 5.33
C GLU A 212 10.66 -30.68 4.83
N GLU A 213 9.63 -31.31 5.38
CA GLU A 213 8.24 -31.06 4.97
C GLU A 213 7.83 -29.60 5.23
N ASN A 214 8.24 -29.05 6.38
CA ASN A 214 8.00 -27.64 6.69
C ASN A 214 8.68 -26.68 5.69
N VAL A 215 9.88 -27.03 5.21
CA VAL A 215 10.55 -26.29 4.12
C VAL A 215 9.77 -26.42 2.81
N HIS A 216 9.26 -27.61 2.46
CA HIS A 216 8.42 -27.79 1.26
C HIS A 216 7.12 -26.97 1.32
N ARG A 217 6.48 -26.87 2.49
CA ARG A 217 5.29 -26.01 2.70
C ARG A 217 5.61 -24.54 2.50
N LEU A 218 6.76 -24.07 2.98
CA LEU A 218 7.25 -22.71 2.69
C LEU A 218 7.48 -22.51 1.19
N VAL A 219 8.13 -23.46 0.52
CA VAL A 219 8.35 -23.43 -0.93
C VAL A 219 7.04 -23.40 -1.70
N ALA A 220 6.00 -24.10 -1.24
CA ALA A 220 4.67 -24.06 -1.85
C ALA A 220 4.08 -22.64 -1.81
N MET A 221 4.23 -21.90 -0.71
CA MET A 221 3.80 -20.49 -0.63
C MET A 221 4.61 -19.58 -1.57
N LEU A 222 5.93 -19.75 -1.63
CA LEU A 222 6.79 -19.00 -2.56
C LEU A 222 6.41 -19.28 -4.03
N ARG A 223 6.09 -20.54 -4.35
CA ARG A 223 5.63 -20.96 -5.67
C ARG A 223 4.27 -20.40 -6.04
N LEU A 224 3.33 -20.36 -5.10
CA LEU A 224 2.03 -19.73 -5.29
C LEU A 224 2.23 -18.27 -5.72
N LEU A 225 3.01 -17.50 -4.95
CA LEU A 225 3.34 -16.11 -5.29
C LEU A 225 4.07 -15.99 -6.64
N TRP A 226 4.97 -16.91 -6.95
CA TRP A 226 5.74 -16.86 -8.20
C TRP A 226 4.87 -17.12 -9.44
N ARG A 227 4.02 -18.16 -9.40
CA ARG A 227 3.22 -18.61 -10.55
C ARG A 227 1.96 -17.77 -10.78
N SER A 228 1.41 -17.14 -9.75
CA SER A 228 0.18 -16.33 -9.87
C SER A 228 0.39 -14.92 -10.44
N GLN A 229 1.61 -14.56 -10.86
CA GLN A 229 1.85 -13.31 -11.56
C GLN A 229 1.90 -13.54 -13.08
N TRP A 230 0.76 -13.38 -13.73
CA TRP A 230 0.57 -13.67 -15.15
C TRP A 230 1.27 -12.68 -16.08
N ASP A 231 1.45 -11.44 -15.64
CA ASP A 231 1.97 -10.34 -16.45
C ASP A 231 3.50 -10.20 -16.46
N ARG A 232 4.24 -11.18 -15.92
CA ARG A 232 5.73 -11.14 -15.87
C ARG A 232 6.36 -11.26 -17.26
N HIS A 233 5.68 -11.93 -18.19
CA HIS A 233 6.16 -12.26 -19.52
C HIS A 233 5.00 -12.16 -20.51
N GLY A 234 5.30 -11.96 -21.80
CA GLY A 234 4.28 -12.10 -22.84
C GLY A 234 3.81 -13.56 -22.87
N ILE A 235 2.57 -13.81 -22.47
CA ILE A 235 1.94 -15.12 -22.54
C ILE A 235 1.20 -15.20 -23.88
N VAL A 236 1.52 -16.23 -24.68
CA VAL A 236 0.86 -16.48 -25.98
C VAL A 236 -0.53 -17.08 -25.80
N ASP A 237 -0.74 -17.75 -24.66
CA ASP A 237 -2.02 -18.31 -24.26
C ASP A 237 -3.04 -17.19 -23.95
N GLU A 238 -4.05 -17.08 -24.80
CA GLU A 238 -5.09 -16.03 -24.71
C GLU A 238 -6.07 -16.29 -23.54
N ASP A 239 -6.09 -17.50 -22.97
CA ASP A 239 -6.94 -17.84 -21.82
C ASP A 239 -6.36 -17.32 -20.50
N VAL A 240 -5.12 -16.83 -20.49
CA VAL A 240 -4.47 -16.26 -19.31
C VAL A 240 -4.69 -14.74 -19.26
N PRO A 241 -5.12 -14.17 -18.12
CA PRO A 241 -5.28 -12.72 -17.98
C PRO A 241 -4.01 -11.95 -18.33
N LEU A 242 -4.15 -10.90 -19.15
CA LEU A 242 -3.04 -10.01 -19.52
C LEU A 242 -2.40 -9.32 -18.31
N HIS A 243 -3.21 -9.05 -17.28
CA HIS A 243 -2.83 -8.30 -16.09
C HIS A 243 -3.35 -9.01 -14.84
N VAL A 244 -2.63 -8.84 -13.74
CA VAL A 244 -3.09 -9.29 -12.43
C VAL A 244 -4.22 -8.38 -11.95
N SER A 245 -5.26 -8.96 -11.35
CA SER A 245 -6.35 -8.18 -10.75
C SER A 245 -5.88 -7.44 -9.50
N LEU A 246 -6.61 -6.39 -9.11
CA LEU A 246 -6.27 -5.62 -7.92
C LEU A 246 -6.38 -6.46 -6.63
N ASP A 247 -7.36 -7.37 -6.57
CA ASP A 247 -7.53 -8.23 -5.39
C ASP A 247 -6.41 -9.28 -5.31
N GLU A 248 -6.01 -9.89 -6.42
CA GLU A 248 -4.82 -10.76 -6.45
C GLU A 248 -3.54 -10.01 -6.04
N ALA A 249 -3.38 -8.76 -6.46
CA ALA A 249 -2.25 -7.94 -6.05
C ALA A 249 -2.25 -7.65 -4.54
N ARG A 250 -3.43 -7.39 -3.95
CA ARG A 250 -3.58 -7.18 -2.50
C ARG A 250 -3.29 -8.46 -1.70
N ASP A 251 -3.77 -9.60 -2.18
CA ASP A 251 -3.48 -10.90 -1.59
C ASP A 251 -1.98 -11.22 -1.66
N ALA A 252 -1.34 -10.89 -2.78
CA ALA A 252 0.11 -11.00 -2.93
C ALA A 252 0.87 -10.12 -1.93
N VAL A 253 0.43 -8.88 -1.68
CA VAL A 253 1.03 -8.02 -0.65
C VAL A 253 0.88 -8.64 0.75
N ALA A 254 -0.29 -9.16 1.09
CA ALA A 254 -0.53 -9.80 2.39
C ALA A 254 0.33 -11.06 2.60
N LEU A 255 0.42 -11.91 1.57
CA LEU A 255 1.28 -13.10 1.59
C LEU A 255 2.76 -12.71 1.67
N SER A 256 3.22 -11.75 0.87
CA SER A 256 4.59 -11.26 0.90
C SER A 256 4.95 -10.65 2.25
N ALA A 257 4.07 -9.87 2.86
CA ALA A 257 4.29 -9.32 4.20
C ALA A 257 4.53 -10.44 5.23
N SER A 258 3.73 -11.50 5.17
CA SER A 258 3.87 -12.67 6.04
C SER A 258 5.20 -13.41 5.80
N LEU A 259 5.58 -13.63 4.54
CA LEU A 259 6.84 -14.30 4.17
C LEU A 259 8.07 -13.47 4.53
N VAL A 260 8.04 -12.16 4.32
CA VAL A 260 9.13 -11.25 4.68
C VAL A 260 9.27 -11.18 6.21
N HIS A 261 8.15 -11.04 6.93
CA HIS A 261 8.16 -11.08 8.39
C HIS A 261 8.79 -12.39 8.90
N LEU A 262 8.40 -13.53 8.33
CA LEU A 262 8.96 -14.84 8.69
C LEU A 262 10.49 -14.87 8.47
N ALA A 263 11.00 -14.37 7.35
CA ALA A 263 12.45 -14.34 7.09
C ALA A 263 13.19 -13.39 8.05
N GLN A 264 12.69 -12.16 8.23
CA GLN A 264 13.32 -11.15 9.08
C GLN A 264 13.33 -11.53 10.56
N ASP A 265 12.29 -12.19 11.04
CA ASP A 265 12.18 -12.62 12.43
C ASP A 265 13.01 -13.87 12.73
N GLY A 266 13.64 -14.51 11.72
CA GLY A 266 14.38 -15.76 11.87
C GLY A 266 13.48 -17.01 11.91
N GLY A 267 12.31 -16.92 11.30
CA GLY A 267 11.38 -18.02 11.09
C GLY A 267 11.80 -18.95 9.95
N PHE A 268 12.65 -18.48 9.04
CA PHE A 268 13.34 -19.27 8.02
C PHE A 268 14.84 -18.94 8.05
N ILE A 269 15.70 -19.95 8.16
CA ILE A 269 17.16 -19.79 8.29
C ILE A 269 17.91 -20.88 7.51
N ALA A 270 19.20 -20.65 7.26
CA ALA A 270 20.11 -21.72 6.84
C ALA A 270 20.39 -22.67 8.03
N ALA A 271 20.33 -23.98 7.79
CA ALA A 271 20.71 -25.00 8.75
C ALA A 271 22.22 -24.96 8.97
N GLY A 272 22.64 -24.45 10.13
CA GLY A 272 24.05 -24.23 10.47
C GLY A 272 24.45 -22.78 10.72
N ALA A 273 23.48 -21.84 10.64
CA ALA A 273 23.61 -20.47 11.15
C ALA A 273 23.20 -20.37 12.63
#